data_AF-A0A7Y4HWX8-F1
#
_entry.id   AF-A0A7Y4HWX8-F1
#
_cell.length_a   1.000
_cell.length_b   1.000
_cell.length_c   1.000
_cell.angle_alpha   90.00
_cell.angle_beta   90.00
_cell.angle_gamma   90.00
#
_symmetry.space_group_name_H-M   'P 1'
#
loop_
_entity.id
_entity.type
_entity.pdbx_description
1 polymer ?
#
loop_
_entity_poly.entity_id
_entity_poly.type
_entity_poly.pdbx_seq_one_letter_code
_entity_poly.pdbx_strand_id
1 'polypeptide(L)' 'FKSKTKLNWSLIEELHQVISKPMVIHGGTGVNEDDYHRLTENGFRKFNVGTELLVGWTRKAKEMFGQTEVNTSLRNN' A
#
# COMPACT_ATOMS: atom_id res chain seq x y z
N PHE A 1 -9.68 3.11 -7.09
CA PHE A 1 -10.13 2.37 -5.89
C PHE A 1 -10.95 3.32 -5.05
N LYS A 2 -12.09 2.85 -4.50
CA LYS A 2 -12.90 3.64 -3.56
C LYS A 2 -11.99 4.22 -2.47
N SER A 3 -12.28 5.43 -2.00
CA SER A 3 -11.56 6.20 -0.98
C SER A 3 -10.82 5.36 0.06
N LYS A 4 -9.71 5.89 0.60
CA LYS A 4 -8.94 5.28 1.69
C LYS A 4 -9.87 4.68 2.77
N THR A 5 -9.55 3.48 3.22
CA THR A 5 -10.37 2.67 4.13
C THR A 5 -10.42 3.33 5.50
N LYS A 6 -11.63 3.46 6.06
CA LYS A 6 -11.80 3.88 7.45
C LYS A 6 -11.44 2.71 8.38
N LEU A 7 -10.36 2.87 9.14
CA LEU A 7 -9.92 1.89 10.13
C LEU A 7 -10.87 1.85 11.33
N ASN A 8 -11.05 0.65 11.92
CA ASN A 8 -11.75 0.49 13.18
C ASN A 8 -10.76 0.65 14.34
N TRP A 9 -10.60 1.89 14.80
CA TRP A 9 -9.66 2.23 15.87
C TRP A 9 -9.97 1.59 17.21
N SER A 10 -11.25 1.49 17.57
CA SER A 10 -11.66 0.83 18.83
C SER A 10 -11.16 -0.61 18.89
N LEU A 11 -11.30 -1.34 17.79
CA LEU A 11 -10.82 -2.73 17.70
C LEU A 11 -9.29 -2.79 17.71
N ILE A 12 -8.61 -1.89 17.01
CA ILE A 12 -7.14 -1.83 16.96
C ILE A 12 -6.56 -1.64 18.37
N GLU A 13 -7.13 -0.72 19.15
CA GLU A 13 -6.69 -0.43 20.52
C GLU A 13 -6.96 -1.62 21.46
N GLU A 14 -8.13 -2.27 21.34
CA GLU A 14 -8.45 -3.50 22.09
C GLU A 14 -7.46 -4.63 21.77
N LEU A 15 -7.17 -4.86 20.48
CA LEU A 15 -6.19 -5.87 20.05
C LEU A 15 -4.78 -5.55 20.58
N HIS A 16 -4.38 -4.28 20.57
CA HIS A 16 -3.07 -3.87 21.07
C HIS A 16 -2.90 -4.17 22.57
N GLN A 17 -3.96 -4.02 23.37
CA GLN A 17 -3.92 -4.32 24.81
C GLN A 17 -3.70 -5.81 25.13
N VAL A 18 -4.20 -6.71 24.28
CA VAL A 18 -4.18 -8.16 24.54
C VAL A 18 -3.13 -8.92 23.72
N ILE A 19 -2.63 -8.34 22.63
CA ILE A 19 -1.64 -8.97 21.75
C ILE A 19 -0.25 -8.39 22.03
N SER A 20 0.63 -9.22 22.61
CA SER A 20 2.03 -8.86 22.85
C SER A 20 2.95 -9.02 21.63
N LYS A 21 2.48 -9.72 20.58
CA LYS A 21 3.26 -9.99 19.36
C LYS A 21 3.05 -8.89 18.31
N PRO A 22 4.04 -8.61 17.45
CA PRO A 22 3.86 -7.69 16.34
C PRO A 22 2.70 -8.09 15.41
N MET A 23 1.86 -7.12 15.05
CA MET A 23 0.71 -7.33 14.18
C MET A 23 0.99 -6.94 12.73
N VAL A 24 0.17 -7.47 11.81
CA VAL A 24 0.30 -7.28 10.37
C VAL A 24 -1.00 -6.71 9.78
N ILE A 25 -0.88 -5.70 8.91
CA ILE A 25 -2.00 -5.26 8.06
C ILE A 25 -1.90 -5.93 6.70
N HIS A 26 -2.95 -6.69 6.37
CA HIS A 26 -3.22 -7.13 5.01
C HIS A 26 -3.96 -6.02 4.26
N GLY A 27 -3.50 -5.66 3.06
CA GLY A 27 -4.14 -4.62 2.25
C GLY A 27 -3.71 -3.19 2.56
N GLY A 28 -2.42 -2.96 2.82
CA GLY A 28 -1.84 -1.64 3.13
C GLY A 28 -2.13 -0.55 2.10
N THR A 29 -2.39 -0.91 0.83
CA THR A 29 -2.81 0.03 -0.23
C THR A 29 -4.06 0.85 0.13
N GLY A 30 -4.99 0.27 0.89
CA GLY A 30 -6.23 0.94 1.32
C GLY A 30 -6.04 1.88 2.50
N VAL A 31 -4.93 1.77 3.23
CA VAL A 31 -4.69 2.53 4.46
C VAL A 31 -4.24 3.94 4.12
N ASN A 32 -4.73 4.94 4.87
CA ASN A 32 -4.21 6.31 4.75
C ASN A 32 -2.80 6.38 5.33
N GLU A 33 -1.87 7.04 4.65
CA GLU A 33 -0.48 7.15 5.11
C GLU A 33 -0.39 7.89 6.45
N ASP A 34 -1.26 8.88 6.67
CA ASP A 34 -1.36 9.60 7.94
C ASP A 34 -1.65 8.67 9.14
N ASP A 35 -2.28 7.52 8.90
CA ASP A 35 -2.62 6.55 9.94
C ASP A 35 -1.44 5.64 10.31
N TYR A 36 -0.35 5.63 9.53
CA TYR A 36 0.74 4.66 9.69
C TYR A 36 1.43 4.82 11.04
N HIS A 37 1.68 6.06 11.46
CA HIS A 37 2.28 6.34 12.76
C HIS A 37 1.43 5.76 13.89
N ARG A 38 0.12 6.08 13.92
CA ARG A 38 -0.80 5.55 14.94
C ARG A 38 -0.92 4.02 14.89
N LEU A 39 -0.89 3.42 13.71
CA LEU A 39 -0.87 1.96 13.56
C LEU A 39 0.41 1.34 14.14
N THR A 40 1.57 1.97 13.93
CA THR A 40 2.82 1.51 14.55
C THR A 40 2.82 1.71 16.07
N GLU A 41 2.22 2.78 16.59
CA GLU A 41 2.03 2.94 18.04
C GLU A 41 1.17 1.82 18.62
N ASN A 42 0.17 1.35 17.86
CA ASN A 42 -0.73 0.23 18.23
C ASN A 42 -0.19 -1.16 17.85
N GLY A 43 1.13 -1.34 17.75
CA GLY A 43 1.76 -2.68 17.63
C GLY A 43 1.81 -3.29 16.23
N PHE A 44 1.35 -2.59 15.17
CA PHE A 44 1.55 -3.07 13.79
C PHE A 44 3.00 -2.84 13.34
N ARG A 45 3.63 -3.86 12.76
CA ARG A 45 5.04 -3.81 12.32
C ARG A 45 5.26 -4.28 10.88
N LYS A 46 4.24 -4.83 10.22
CA LYS A 46 4.32 -5.30 8.83
C LYS A 46 3.08 -4.89 8.06
N PHE A 47 3.29 -4.37 6.85
CA PHE A 47 2.23 -3.92 5.96
C PHE A 47 2.38 -4.63 4.62
N ASN A 48 1.29 -5.21 4.11
CA ASN A 48 1.30 -5.85 2.80
C ASN A 48 0.79 -4.86 1.75
N VAL A 49 1.66 -4.42 0.85
CA VAL A 49 1.34 -3.49 -0.25
C VAL A 49 1.62 -4.19 -1.57
N GLY A 50 0.57 -4.48 -2.35
CA GLY A 50 0.69 -5.18 -3.63
C GLY A 50 -0.03 -4.46 -4.74
N THR A 51 -1.32 -4.17 -4.55
CA THR A 51 -2.15 -3.48 -5.52
C THR A 51 -1.57 -2.13 -5.95
N GLU A 52 -1.06 -1.35 -5.00
CA GLU A 52 -0.46 -0.04 -5.29
C GLU A 52 0.78 -0.14 -6.18
N LEU A 53 1.67 -1.10 -5.89
CA LEU A 53 2.87 -1.34 -6.69
C LEU A 53 2.51 -1.78 -8.11
N LEU A 54 1.55 -2.70 -8.25
CA LEU A 54 1.11 -3.20 -9.55
C LEU A 54 0.41 -2.12 -10.39
N VAL A 55 -0.46 -1.33 -9.76
CA VAL A 55 -1.16 -0.21 -10.43
C VAL A 55 -0.17 0.88 -10.81
N GLY A 56 0.76 1.24 -9.92
CA GLY A 56 1.82 2.21 -10.17
C GLY A 56 2.72 1.78 -11.34
N TRP A 57 3.20 0.54 -11.33
CA TRP A 57 3.96 -0.04 -12.42
C TRP A 57 3.18 -0.01 -13.73
N THR A 58 1.93 -0.46 -13.72
CA THR A 58 1.09 -0.52 -14.95
C THR A 58 0.88 0.88 -15.52
N ARG A 59 0.62 1.87 -14.66
CA ARG A 59 0.44 3.26 -15.08
C ARG A 59 1.72 3.79 -15.74
N LYS A 60 2.87 3.60 -15.10
CA LYS A 60 4.15 4.11 -15.62
C LYS A 60 4.56 3.39 -16.90
N ALA A 61 4.37 2.07 -16.98
CA ALA A 61 4.59 1.30 -18.19
C ALA A 61 3.75 1.82 -19.36
N LYS A 62 2.44 2.06 -19.14
CA LYS A 62 1.58 2.65 -20.18
C LYS A 62 2.03 4.03 -20.63
N GLU A 63 2.48 4.88 -19.71
CA GLU A 63 3.01 6.21 -20.03
C GLU A 63 4.28 6.13 -20.89
N MET A 64 5.23 5.28 -20.51
CA MET A 64 6.51 5.12 -21.21
C MET A 64 6.33 4.46 -22.58
N PHE A 65 5.56 3.37 -22.64
CA PHE A 65 5.32 2.66 -23.91
C PHE A 65 4.43 3.45 -24.86
N GLY A 66 3.52 4.30 -24.35
CA GLY A 66 2.71 5.18 -25.19
C GLY A 66 3.53 6.22 -25.97
N GLN A 67 4.77 6.48 -25.56
CA GLN A 67 5.70 7.41 -26.23
C GLN A 67 6.64 6.72 -27.23
N THR A 68 6.65 5.39 -27.27
CA THR A 68 7.59 4.61 -28.10
C THR A 68 6.88 4.01 -29.30
N GLU A 69 7.39 4.21 -30.52
CA GLU A 69 6.87 3.48 -31.68
C GLU A 69 7.14 1.97 -31.56
N VAL A 70 6.23 1.13 -32.05
CA VAL A 70 6.24 -0.33 -31.85
C VAL A 70 7.54 -1.00 -32.33
N ASN A 71 8.21 -0.41 -33.32
CA ASN A 71 9.46 -0.87 -33.93
C ASN A 71 10.72 -0.21 -33.35
N THR A 72 10.58 0.67 -32.35
CA THR A 72 11.72 1.36 -31.73
C THR A 72 12.27 0.56 -30.55
N SER A 73 13.60 0.45 -30.47
CA SER A 73 14.26 -0.25 -29.37
C SER A 73 14.07 0.48 -28.04
N LEU A 74 13.69 -0.25 -27.00
CA LEU A 74 13.60 0.24 -25.62
C LEU A 74 14.96 0.30 -24.89
N ARG A 75 16.06 -0.03 -25.57
CA ARG A 75 17.38 -0.21 -24.94
C ARG A 75 17.91 1.07 -24.25
N ASN A 76 17.43 2.24 -24.68
CA ASN A 76 17.83 3.54 -24.17
C ASN A 76 16.70 4.29 -23.45
N ASN A 77 15.58 3.61 -23.14
CA ASN A 77 14.49 4.15 -22.32
C ASN A 77 14.76 3.98 -20.83
#